data_AF-A0A8B8KIW0-F1
#
_entry.id   AF-A0A8B8KIW0-F1
#
_cell.length_a   1.000
_cell.length_b   1.000
_cell.length_c   1.000
_cell.angle_alpha   90.00
_cell.angle_beta   90.00
_cell.angle_gamma   90.00
#
_symmetry.space_group_name_H-M   'P 1'
#
loop_
_entity.id
_entity.type
_entity.pdbx_description
1 polymer ?
#
loop_
_entity_poly.entity_id
_entity_poly.type
_entity_poly.pdbx_seq_one_letter_code
_entity_poly.pdbx_strand_id
1 'polypeptide(L)'
;MKEGEFVNDYFAQTLSIANNMKANGENKGNVVVVEKILRCMTSKFDYVVCSIEESKDTNTLTINELQSSLLIHEQRMTPHVEEEHALKVAHGDQNAQYAERGQGRGVFGRQRRG
;
A
#
# COMPACT_ATOMS: atom_id res chain seq x y z
N MET A 1 9.78 17.55 -3.18
CA MET A 1 9.67 16.34 -2.38
C MET A 1 10.76 15.37 -2.78
N LYS A 2 11.41 14.71 -1.82
CA LYS A 2 12.44 13.69 -2.07
C LYS A 2 11.80 12.31 -2.22
N GLU A 3 12.51 11.38 -2.86
CA GLU A 3 12.05 9.99 -2.92
C GLU A 3 11.95 9.39 -1.51
N GLY A 4 10.82 8.73 -1.21
CA GLY A 4 10.55 8.14 0.09
C GLY A 4 10.16 9.11 1.21
N GLU A 5 10.12 10.42 0.94
CA GLU A 5 9.61 11.42 1.89
C GLU A 5 8.09 11.34 1.97
N PHE A 6 7.53 11.43 3.18
CA PHE A 6 6.07 11.47 3.36
C PHE A 6 5.51 12.86 3.04
N VAL A 7 4.27 12.91 2.54
CA VAL A 7 3.58 14.16 2.20
C VAL A 7 3.56 15.12 3.40
N ASN A 8 3.27 14.64 4.61
CA ASN A 8 3.25 15.50 5.80
C ASN A 8 4.60 16.15 6.11
N ASP A 9 5.68 15.39 6.01
CA ASP A 9 7.03 15.91 6.28
C ASP A 9 7.43 16.97 5.24
N TYR A 10 7.11 16.69 3.97
CA TYR A 10 7.34 17.64 2.88
C TYR A 10 6.56 18.94 3.06
N PHE A 11 5.28 18.86 3.47
CA PHE A 11 4.46 20.06 3.75
C PHE A 11 4.99 20.84 4.95
N ALA A 12 5.36 20.16 6.04
CA ALA A 12 5.93 20.80 7.22
C ALA A 12 7.22 21.59 6.86
N GLN A 13 8.12 20.98 6.08
CA GLN A 13 9.33 21.65 5.61
C GLN A 13 9.00 22.85 4.70
N THR A 14 8.11 22.67 3.72
CA THR A 14 7.75 23.71 2.76
C THR A 14 7.11 24.91 3.44
N LEU A 15 6.20 24.68 4.39
CA LEU A 15 5.54 25.75 5.14
C LEU A 15 6.49 26.43 6.12
N SER A 16 7.42 25.69 6.74
CA SER A 16 8.47 26.31 7.55
C SER A 16 9.31 27.29 6.73
N ILE A 17 9.72 26.90 5.51
CA ILE A 17 10.47 27.78 4.60
C ILE A 17 9.61 28.99 4.21
N ALA A 18 8.36 28.79 3.80
CA ALA A 18 7.46 29.89 3.42
C ALA A 18 7.22 30.87 4.58
N ASN A 19 7.09 30.38 5.81
CA ASN A 19 6.96 31.19 7.01
C ASN A 19 8.22 32.00 7.30
N ASN A 20 9.41 31.40 7.16
CA ASN A 20 10.68 32.09 7.32
C ASN A 20 10.86 33.19 6.26
N MET A 21 10.51 32.92 5.00
CA MET A 21 10.53 33.93 3.93
C MET A 21 9.59 35.10 4.27
N LYS A 22 8.37 34.79 4.72
CA LYS A 22 7.39 35.81 5.13
C LYS A 22 7.91 36.64 6.31
N ALA A 23 8.55 36.02 7.29
CA ALA A 23 9.16 36.73 8.42
C ALA A 23 10.28 37.68 7.99
N ASN A 24 10.99 37.34 6.91
CA ASN A 24 12.04 38.18 6.30
C ASN A 24 11.48 39.24 5.33
N GLY A 25 10.15 39.39 5.23
CA GLY A 25 9.49 40.36 4.34
C GLY A 25 9.20 39.84 2.93
N GLU A 26 9.59 38.62 2.60
CA GLU A 26 9.32 37.99 1.31
C GLU A 26 8.05 37.13 1.37
N ASN A 27 6.90 37.75 1.15
CA ASN A 27 5.63 37.03 1.10
C ASN A 27 5.31 36.53 -0.32
N LYS A 28 5.41 35.22 -0.56
CA LYS A 28 5.12 34.59 -1.85
C LYS A 28 3.61 34.42 -2.14
N GLY A 29 2.74 34.53 -1.13
CA GLY A 29 1.30 34.26 -1.26
C GLY A 29 0.96 32.77 -1.41
N ASN A 30 -0.26 32.37 -1.07
CA ASN A 30 -0.67 30.96 -1.02
C ASN A 30 -0.68 30.28 -2.40
N VAL A 31 -1.09 31.00 -3.45
CA VAL A 31 -1.17 30.47 -4.82
C VAL A 31 0.20 29.99 -5.29
N VAL A 32 1.24 30.81 -5.10
CA VAL A 32 2.61 30.45 -5.49
C VAL A 32 3.11 29.24 -4.70
N VAL A 33 2.74 29.12 -3.42
CA VAL A 33 3.10 27.96 -2.60
C VAL A 33 2.42 26.69 -3.12
N VAL A 34 1.13 26.76 -3.46
CA VAL A 34 0.36 25.65 -4.04
C VAL A 34 0.97 25.19 -5.37
N GLU A 35 1.22 26.12 -6.29
CA GLU A 35 1.87 25.81 -7.57
C GLU A 35 3.25 25.19 -7.38
N LYS A 36 4.02 25.71 -6.40
CA LYS A 36 5.35 25.19 -6.10
C LYS A 36 5.30 23.77 -5.56
N ILE A 37 4.32 23.46 -4.70
CA ILE A 37 4.10 22.11 -4.17
C ILE A 37 3.77 21.17 -5.32
N LEU A 38 2.75 21.48 -6.13
CA LEU A 38 2.33 20.65 -7.27
C LEU A 38 3.50 20.37 -8.23
N ARG A 39 4.28 21.40 -8.60
CA ARG A 39 5.44 21.26 -9.49
C ARG A 39 6.62 20.49 -8.89
N CYS A 40 6.73 20.42 -7.57
CA CYS A 40 7.86 19.80 -6.87
C CYS A 40 7.51 18.43 -6.24
N MET A 41 6.32 17.90 -6.52
CA MET A 41 5.97 16.53 -6.18
C MET A 41 6.84 15.53 -6.98
N THR A 42 7.08 14.36 -6.39
CA THR A 42 7.78 13.26 -7.09
C THR A 42 6.86 12.60 -8.11
N SER A 43 7.43 11.92 -9.11
CA SER A 43 6.69 11.23 -10.18
C SER A 43 5.63 10.23 -9.70
N LYS A 44 5.79 9.66 -8.50
CA LYS A 44 4.76 8.83 -7.84
C LYS A 44 3.38 9.52 -7.76
N PHE A 45 3.35 10.84 -7.68
CA PHE A 45 2.13 11.63 -7.56
C PHE A 45 1.69 12.28 -8.88
N ASP A 46 2.36 12.03 -10.02
CA ASP A 46 2.04 12.67 -11.31
C ASP A 46 0.56 12.55 -11.65
N TYR A 47 -0.01 11.34 -11.49
CA TYR A 47 -1.44 11.11 -11.72
C TYR A 47 -2.35 12.00 -10.84
N VAL A 48 -1.97 12.18 -9.58
CA VAL A 48 -2.74 12.98 -8.62
C VAL A 48 -2.60 14.46 -8.94
N VAL A 49 -1.40 14.92 -9.29
CA VAL A 49 -1.13 16.29 -9.70
C VAL A 49 -1.95 16.64 -10.94
N CYS A 50 -1.89 15.82 -12.01
CA CYS A 50 -2.71 16.03 -13.20
C CYS A 50 -4.20 16.08 -12.88
N SER A 51 -4.69 15.15 -12.05
CA SER A 51 -6.11 15.11 -11.65
C SER A 51 -6.53 16.39 -10.92
N ILE A 52 -5.67 16.95 -10.07
CA ILE A 52 -5.95 18.20 -9.35
C ILE A 52 -5.96 19.39 -10.32
N GLU A 53 -4.97 19.47 -11.21
CA GLU A 53 -4.85 20.54 -12.21
C GLU A 53 -6.02 20.55 -13.20
N GLU A 54 -6.57 19.39 -13.55
CA GLU A 54 -7.72 19.27 -14.45
C GLU A 54 -9.05 19.57 -13.75
N SER A 55 -9.18 19.25 -12.46
CA SER A 55 -10.47 19.31 -11.74
C SER A 55 -10.66 20.54 -10.87
N LYS A 56 -9.60 21.26 -10.52
CA LYS A 56 -9.65 22.40 -9.58
C LYS A 56 -8.88 23.60 -10.12
N ASP A 57 -9.36 24.80 -9.76
CA ASP A 57 -8.61 26.04 -10.03
C ASP A 57 -7.52 26.24 -8.98
N THR A 58 -6.25 26.20 -9.42
CA THR A 58 -5.07 26.34 -8.56
C THR A 58 -4.96 27.72 -7.90
N ASN A 59 -5.62 28.74 -8.45
CA ASN A 59 -5.61 30.10 -7.90
C ASN A 59 -6.49 30.23 -6.64
N THR A 60 -7.51 29.37 -6.52
CA THR A 60 -8.45 29.37 -5.39
C THR A 60 -8.21 28.21 -4.43
N LEU A 61 -7.45 27.20 -4.85
CA LEU A 61 -7.10 26.03 -4.05
C LEU A 61 -6.32 26.43 -2.78
N THR A 62 -6.80 25.97 -1.63
CA THR A 62 -6.12 26.21 -0.35
C THR A 62 -5.03 25.17 -0.09
N ILE A 63 -3.99 25.57 0.66
CA ILE A 63 -2.89 24.67 1.05
C ILE A 63 -3.42 23.44 1.82
N ASN A 64 -4.38 23.63 2.73
CA ASN A 64 -4.94 22.54 3.53
C ASN A 64 -5.72 21.54 2.68
N GLU A 65 -6.46 22.03 1.68
CA GLU A 65 -7.19 21.17 0.74
C GLU A 65 -6.24 20.37 -0.15
N LEU A 66 -5.18 21.02 -0.64
CA LEU A 66 -4.12 20.35 -1.38
C LEU A 66 -3.44 19.26 -0.53
N GLN A 67 -3.06 19.58 0.71
CA GLN A 67 -2.44 18.63 1.64
C GLN A 67 -3.36 17.43 1.89
N SER A 68 -4.64 17.67 2.18
CA SER A 68 -5.62 16.61 2.42
C SER A 68 -5.79 15.69 1.21
N SER A 69 -5.83 16.28 0.00
CA SER A 69 -5.95 15.51 -1.25
C SER A 69 -4.74 14.60 -1.44
N LEU A 70 -3.52 15.13 -1.27
CA LEU A 70 -2.29 14.37 -1.44
C LEU A 70 -2.11 13.26 -0.38
N LEU A 71 -2.50 13.53 0.87
CA LEU A 71 -2.43 12.54 1.96
C LEU A 71 -3.33 11.32 1.71
N ILE A 72 -4.56 11.55 1.26
CA ILE A 72 -5.49 10.44 0.94
C ILE A 72 -4.90 9.55 -0.15
N HIS A 73 -4.28 10.15 -1.17
CA HIS A 73 -3.63 9.38 -2.23
C HIS A 73 -2.37 8.66 -1.76
N GLU A 74 -1.55 9.26 -0.89
CA GLU A 74 -0.40 8.59 -0.30
C GLU A 74 -0.80 7.32 0.47
N GLN A 75 -1.87 7.41 1.28
CA GLN A 75 -2.41 6.27 2.03
C GLN A 75 -2.90 5.16 1.09
N ARG A 76 -3.62 5.51 0.02
CA ARG A 76 -4.18 4.54 -0.94
C ARG A 76 -3.14 3.91 -1.87
N MET A 77 -2.02 4.59 -2.11
CA MET A 77 -0.89 4.06 -2.87
C MET A 77 -0.02 3.10 -2.05
N THR A 78 -0.21 3.08 -0.73
CA THR A 78 0.44 2.08 0.11
C THR A 78 -0.30 0.76 -0.11
N PRO A 79 0.37 -0.31 -0.57
CA PRO A 79 -0.32 -1.57 -0.83
C PRO A 79 -1.00 -2.04 0.45
N HIS A 80 -2.29 -2.35 0.36
CA HIS A 80 -2.93 -3.17 1.38
C HIS A 80 -2.17 -4.50 1.38
N VAL A 81 -1.41 -4.75 2.44
CA VAL A 81 -1.04 -6.11 2.80
C VAL A 81 -2.34 -6.74 3.29
N GLU A 82 -3.23 -7.06 2.35
CA GLU A 82 -4.22 -8.08 2.60
C GLU A 82 -3.39 -9.33 2.84
N GLU A 83 -3.21 -9.67 4.11
CA GLU A 83 -2.78 -11.00 4.52
C GLU A 83 -3.80 -11.92 3.87
N GLU A 84 -3.45 -12.47 2.70
CA GLU A 84 -4.22 -13.48 2.01
C GLU A 84 -4.35 -14.66 2.98
N HIS A 85 -5.36 -14.63 3.83
CA HIS A 85 -5.89 -15.82 4.48
C HIS A 85 -6.55 -16.64 3.38
N ALA A 86 -5.73 -17.23 2.51
CA ALA A 86 -6.14 -18.25 1.58
C ALA A 86 -6.81 -19.36 2.41
N LEU A 87 -8.13 -19.50 2.23
CA LEU A 87 -8.92 -20.61 2.74
C LEU A 87 -8.22 -21.91 2.33
N LYS A 88 -7.51 -22.54 3.26
CA LYS A 88 -7.01 -23.90 3.11
C LYS A 88 -8.21 -24.84 3.03
N VAL A 89 -8.69 -25.10 1.82
CA VAL A 89 -9.53 -26.25 1.55
C VAL A 89 -8.63 -27.48 1.68
N ALA A 90 -8.73 -28.18 2.81
CA ALA A 90 -8.17 -29.51 2.94
C ALA A 90 -8.95 -30.43 2.01
N HIS A 91 -8.43 -30.67 0.80
CA HIS A 91 -8.83 -31.84 0.03
C HIS A 91 -8.38 -33.06 0.83
N GLY A 92 -9.33 -33.70 1.53
CA GLY A 92 -9.11 -35.00 2.12
C GLY A 92 -8.76 -35.98 1.01
N ASP A 93 -7.52 -36.48 1.04
CA ASP A 93 -7.03 -37.53 0.16
C ASP A 93 -7.86 -38.81 0.34
N GLN A 94 -8.96 -38.91 -0.38
CA GLN A 94 -9.63 -40.17 -0.65
C GLN A 94 -9.02 -40.78 -1.91
N ASN A 95 -7.80 -41.32 -1.81
CA ASN A 95 -7.37 -42.33 -2.78
C ASN A 95 -6.18 -43.15 -2.28
N ALA A 96 -6.44 -44.42 -1.96
CA ALA A 96 -5.63 -45.59 -2.31
C ALA A 96 -5.93 -46.79 -1.38
N GLN A 97 -7.16 -47.32 -1.43
CA GLN A 97 -7.43 -48.68 -0.95
C GLN A 97 -7.12 -49.71 -2.05
N TYR A 98 -5.87 -49.79 -2.50
CA TYR A 98 -5.37 -50.93 -3.26
C TYR A 98 -3.88 -51.08 -2.99
N ALA A 99 -3.54 -51.84 -1.94
CA ALA A 99 -2.19 -52.35 -1.74
C ALA A 99 -2.30 -53.77 -1.15
N GLU A 100 -2.65 -54.72 -2.00
CA GLU A 100 -2.19 -56.10 -1.84
C GLU A 100 -0.66 -56.08 -1.87
N ARG A 101 -0.02 -56.35 -0.72
CA ARG A 101 1.31 -56.94 -0.68
C ARG A 101 1.45 -57.74 0.60
N GLY A 102 1.35 -59.06 0.42
CA GLY A 102 1.56 -60.02 1.48
C GLY A 102 2.95 -59.91 2.09
N GLN A 103 3.01 -60.15 3.39
CA GLN A 103 4.20 -60.64 4.07
C GLN A 103 3.75 -61.58 5.18
N GLY A 104 4.10 -62.85 4.99
CA GLY A 104 3.72 -63.93 5.89
C GLY A 104 4.32 -63.78 7.29
N ARG A 105 3.52 -64.15 8.28
CA ARG A 105 4.02 -64.71 9.54
C ARG A 105 3.18 -65.94 9.84
N GLY A 106 3.82 -67.10 9.69
CA GLY A 106 3.22 -68.38 10.02
C GLY A 106 2.80 -68.44 11.48
N VAL A 107 1.59 -68.91 11.71
CA VAL A 107 1.18 -69.46 13.00
C VAL A 107 0.80 -70.91 12.72
N PHE A 108 1.75 -71.78 13.04
CA PHE A 108 1.51 -73.22 13.11
C PHE A 108 0.52 -73.49 14.25
N GLY A 109 -0.68 -73.95 13.89
CA GLY A 109 -1.66 -74.51 14.80
C GLY A 109 -2.34 -75.70 14.14
N ARG A 110 -1.64 -76.84 14.13
CA ARG A 110 -2.20 -78.14 13.75
C ARG A 110 -3.42 -78.43 14.62
N GLN A 111 -4.51 -78.93 14.03
CA GLN A 111 -5.00 -80.30 14.24
C GLN A 111 -6.46 -80.42 13.76
N ARG A 112 -6.66 -81.11 12.63
CA ARG A 112 -7.84 -81.95 12.41
C ARG A 112 -7.37 -83.40 12.41
N ARG A 113 -7.96 -84.26 13.24
CA ARG A 113 -8.25 -85.68 12.95
C ARG A 113 -8.88 -86.35 14.17
N GLY A 114 -10.00 -87.03 13.93
CA GLY A 114 -10.82 -87.77 14.88
C GLY A 114 -12.27 -87.68 14.43
#